data_AF-A0A348NN13-F1
#
_entry.id   AF-A0A348NN13-F1
#
_cell.length_a   1.000
_cell.length_b   1.000
_cell.length_c   1.000
_cell.angle_alpha   90.00
_cell.angle_beta   90.00
_cell.angle_gamma   90.00
#
_symmetry.space_group_name_H-M   'P 1'
#
loop_
_entity.id
_entity.type
_entity.pdbx_description
1 polymer ?
#
loop_
_entity_poly.entity_id
_entity_poly.type
_entity_poly.pdbx_seq_one_letter_code
_entity_poly.pdbx_strand_id
1 'polypeptide(L)' 'MQPTLLILAAGMGSRYGGLKQLDPMGPSGETVLDYSVFDAIRAGFGRVVFVIRRDFAD' A
#
# COMPACT_ATOMS: atom_id res chain seq x y z
N MET A 1 3.57 8.04 -21.89
CA MET A 1 4.01 7.16 -20.79
C MET A 1 3.10 7.39 -19.60
N GLN A 2 2.65 6.33 -18.94
CA GLN A 2 1.93 6.45 -17.67
C GLN A 2 2.92 6.38 -16.50
N PRO A 3 2.75 7.17 -15.42
CA PRO A 3 3.62 7.11 -14.25
C PRO A 3 3.49 5.77 -13.52
N THR A 4 4.53 5.41 -12.77
CA THR A 4 4.57 4.23 -11.90
C THR A 4 4.49 4.68 -10.44
N LEU A 5 3.60 4.06 -9.67
CA LEU A 5 3.50 4.27 -8.23
C LEU A 5 4.44 3.29 -7.54
N LEU A 6 5.38 3.81 -6.75
CA LEU A 6 6.27 3.02 -5.92
C LEU A 6 5.84 3.15 -4.45
N ILE A 7 5.34 2.04 -3.87
CA ILE A 7 4.93 1.99 -2.47
C ILE A 7 6.03 1.29 -1.67
N LEU A 8 6.66 2.02 -0.76
CA LEU A 8 7.67 1.48 0.16
C LEU A 8 6.97 0.97 1.44
N ALA A 9 6.78 -0.34 1.52
CA ALA A 9 6.00 -1.04 2.53
C ALA A 9 6.82 -2.09 3.32
N ALA A 10 8.13 -1.86 3.45
CA ALA A 10 9.05 -2.75 4.17
C ALA A 10 9.27 -2.35 5.65
N GLY A 11 8.65 -1.27 6.12
CA GLY A 11 8.82 -0.76 7.48
C GLY A 11 7.97 -1.52 8.51
N MET A 12 8.54 -1.84 9.68
CA MET A 12 7.73 -2.26 10.82
C MET A 12 7.23 -1.02 11.56
N GLY A 13 5.92 -0.94 11.79
CA GLY A 13 5.34 0.09 12.64
C GLY A 13 5.73 -0.16 14.10
N SER A 14 6.98 0.11 14.49
CA SER A 14 7.48 -0.13 15.85
C SER A 14 6.66 0.60 16.92
N ARG A 15 6.09 1.75 16.57
CA ARG A 15 5.14 2.50 17.41
C ARG A 15 3.72 1.91 17.45
N TYR A 16 3.33 1.06 16.49
CA TYR A 16 2.06 0.33 16.52
C TYR A 16 2.19 -1.10 17.05
N GLY A 17 3.40 -1.65 17.11
CA GLY A 17 3.60 -3.06 17.45
C GLY A 17 3.29 -4.04 16.31
N GLY A 18 3.23 -3.59 15.05
CA GLY A 18 2.90 -4.48 13.93
C GLY A 18 2.81 -3.82 12.55
N LEU A 19 2.23 -4.57 11.61
CA LEU A 19 2.01 -4.20 10.22
C LEU A 19 0.77 -3.30 10.09
N LYS A 20 0.94 -1.98 10.24
CA LYS A 20 -0.19 -1.04 10.15
C LYS A 20 -0.87 -1.00 8.78
N GLN A 21 -0.16 -1.41 7.73
CA GLN A 21 -0.55 -1.13 6.35
C GLN A 21 -1.73 -1.98 5.88
N LEU A 22 -2.04 -3.06 6.62
CA LEU A 22 -3.15 -3.97 6.36
C LEU A 22 -4.33 -3.74 7.31
N ASP A 23 -4.21 -2.80 8.25
CA ASP A 23 -5.30 -2.51 9.17
C ASP A 23 -6.47 -1.87 8.41
N PRO A 24 -7.70 -2.33 8.66
CA PRO A 24 -8.88 -1.75 8.04
C PRO A 24 -9.09 -0.32 8.54
N MET A 25 -9.41 0.57 7.60
CA MET A 25 -9.62 2.00 7.83
C MET A 25 -10.95 2.49 7.24
N GLY A 26 -11.38 1.89 6.12
CA GLY A 26 -12.61 2.23 5.42
C GLY A 26 -13.87 1.53 5.98
N PRO A 27 -15.07 1.99 5.57
CA PRO A 27 -16.36 1.45 6.03
C PRO A 27 -16.56 -0.04 5.71
N SER A 28 -15.86 -0.57 4.72
CA SER A 28 -15.95 -1.97 4.28
C SER A 28 -14.66 -2.75 4.56
N GLY A 29 -13.76 -2.20 5.38
CA GLY A 29 -12.48 -2.83 5.70
C GLY A 29 -11.33 -2.47 4.75
N GLU A 30 -11.51 -1.47 3.89
CA GLU A 30 -10.45 -0.98 3.01
C GLU A 30 -9.25 -0.49 3.83
N THR A 31 -8.05 -0.81 3.37
CA THR A 31 -6.80 -0.35 3.94
C THR A 31 -6.39 0.99 3.33
N VAL A 32 -5.39 1.65 3.93
CA VAL A 32 -4.79 2.85 3.32
C VAL A 32 -4.15 2.54 1.96
N LEU A 33 -3.68 1.31 1.74
CA LEU A 33 -3.10 0.87 0.48
C LEU A 33 -4.15 0.77 -0.63
N ASP A 34 -5.36 0.31 -0.30
CA ASP A 34 -6.48 0.23 -1.25
C ASP A 34 -6.85 1.62 -1.78
N TYR A 35 -7.01 2.60 -0.88
CA TYR A 35 -7.25 3.98 -1.27
C TYR A 35 -6.10 4.57 -2.10
N SER A 36 -4.84 4.27 -1.71
CA SER A 36 -3.66 4.77 -2.42
C SER A 36 -3.59 4.27 -3.87
N VAL A 37 -3.90 2.99 -4.10
CA VAL A 37 -3.94 2.38 -5.44
C VAL A 37 -5.11 2.93 -6.24
N PHE A 38 -6.29 3.04 -5.62
CA PHE A 38 -7.49 3.60 -6.26
C PHE A 38 -7.27 5.04 -6.76
N ASP A 39 -6.68 5.89 -5.93
CA ASP A 39 -6.36 7.27 -6.29
C ASP A 39 -5.29 7.34 -7.38
N ALA A 40 -4.27 6.47 -7.33
CA ALA A 40 -3.26 6.39 -8.37
C ALA A 40 -3.83 5.98 -9.73
N ILE A 41 -4.75 5.01 -9.77
CA ILE A 41 -5.45 4.64 -11.00
C ILE A 41 -6.22 5.85 -11.55
N ARG A 42 -6.96 6.57 -10.69
CA ARG A 42 -7.69 7.79 -11.08
C ARG A 42 -6.77 8.93 -11.55
N ALA A 43 -5.56 9.01 -11.01
CA ALA A 43 -4.53 9.96 -11.42
C ALA A 43 -3.77 9.54 -12.70
N GLY A 44 -4.10 8.40 -13.30
CA GLY A 44 -3.53 7.95 -14.58
C GLY A 44 -2.25 7.12 -14.46
N PHE A 45 -1.95 6.58 -13.27
CA PHE A 45 -0.83 5.65 -13.09
C PHE A 45 -1.12 4.31 -13.79
N GLY A 46 -0.10 3.81 -14.50
CA GLY A 46 -0.21 2.59 -15.30
C GLY A 46 0.39 1.34 -14.67
N ARG A 47 1.14 1.54 -13.57
CA ARG A 47 1.86 0.47 -12.87
C ARG A 47 1.97 0.80 -11.40
N VAL A 48 1.80 -0.21 -10.56
CA VAL A 48 2.05 -0.14 -9.12
C VAL A 48 3.14 -1.14 -8.78
N VAL A 49 4.12 -0.72 -7.99
CA VAL A 49 5.23 -1.54 -7.50
C VAL A 49 5.30 -1.42 -5.99
N PHE A 50 5.22 -2.55 -5.30
CA PHE A 50 5.38 -2.63 -3.85
C PHE A 50 6.79 -3.10 -3.51
N VAL A 51 7.46 -2.37 -2.62
CA VAL A 51 8.71 -2.80 -1.99
C VAL A 51 8.39 -3.23 -0.58
N ILE A 52 8.28 -4.53 -0.38
CA ILE A 52 7.92 -5.17 0.89
C ILE A 52 9.11 -5.96 1.45
N ARG A 53 9.02 -6.34 2.72
CA ARG A 53 9.90 -7.40 3.24
C ARG A 53 9.51 -8.73 2.59
N ARG A 54 10.49 -9.59 2.38
CA ARG A 54 10.28 -10.92 1.78
C ARG A 54 9.28 -11.75 2.58
N ASP A 55 9.30 -11.64 3.90
CA ASP A 55 8.42 -12.37 4.81
C ASP A 55 6.93 -12.00 4.67
N PHE A 56 6.61 -10.94 3.92
CA PHE A 56 5.24 -10.50 3.61
C PHE A 56 4.82 -10.80 2.17
N ALA A 57 5.66 -11.50 1.40
CA ALA A 57 5.42 -11.78 -0.03
C ALA A 57 4.66 -13.09 -0.28
N ASP A 58 4.58 -13.96 0.74
CA ASP A 58 3.89 -15.26 0.75
C ASP A 58 2.65 -15.20 1.66
#